data_AF-A0AAV2AIR2-F1
#
_entry.id   AF-A0AAV2AIR2-F1
#
_cell.length_a   1.000
_cell.length_b   1.000
_cell.length_c   1.000
_cell.angle_alpha   90.00
_cell.angle_beta   90.00
_cell.angle_gamma   90.00
#
_symmetry.space_group_name_H-M   'P 1'
#
loop_
_entity.id
_entity.type
_entity.pdbx_description
1 polymer ?
#
loop_
_entity_poly.entity_id
_entity_poly.type
_entity_poly.pdbx_seq_one_letter_code
_entity_poly.pdbx_strand_id
1 'polypeptide(L)' 'MVRLKVHLRLHTGEKPYACDFCYKTYTQPNSLKAHLRVHTKQTVCLQDMQ' A
#
# COMPACT_ATOMS: atom_id res chain seq x y z
N MET A 1 -7.18 2.21 19.00
CA MET A 1 -8.22 2.42 17.96
C MET A 1 -7.79 2.06 16.53
N VAL A 2 -6.54 2.32 16.11
CA VAL A 2 -6.06 2.00 14.73
C VAL A 2 -6.11 0.50 14.40
N ARG A 3 -5.77 -0.38 15.34
CA ARG A 3 -5.85 -1.85 15.15
C ARG A 3 -7.28 -2.34 14.88
N LEU A 4 -8.28 -1.79 15.57
CA LEU A 4 -9.68 -2.16 15.35
C LEU A 4 -10.17 -1.69 13.97
N LYS A 5 -9.82 -0.47 13.55
CA LYS A 5 -10.12 0.01 12.20
C LYS A 5 -9.51 -0.89 11.12
N VAL A 6 -8.24 -1.29 11.28
CA VAL A 6 -7.56 -2.22 10.35
C VAL A 6 -8.21 -3.60 10.38
N HIS A 7 -8.61 -4.10 11.55
CA HIS A 7 -9.31 -5.37 11.70
C HIS A 7 -10.65 -5.37 10.95
N LEU A 8 -11.43 -4.30 11.06
CA LEU A 8 -12.72 -4.19 10.37
C LEU A 8 -12.58 -4.21 8.84
N ARG A 9 -11.43 -3.82 8.29
CA ARG A 9 -11.16 -3.94 6.84
C ARG A 9 -11.17 -5.38 6.34
N LEU A 10 -10.95 -6.37 7.22
CA LEU A 10 -11.08 -7.79 6.87
C LEU A 10 -12.54 -8.18 6.64
N HIS A 11 -13.47 -7.52 7.34
CA HIS A 11 -14.91 -7.74 7.17
C HIS A 11 -15.47 -6.96 5.98
N THR A 12 -15.02 -5.72 5.78
CA THR A 12 -15.53 -4.86 4.71
C THR A 12 -14.84 -5.06 3.36
N GLY A 13 -13.66 -5.69 3.35
CA GLY A 13 -12.83 -5.83 2.16
C GLY A 13 -12.16 -4.52 1.71
N GLU A 14 -12.24 -3.47 2.52
CA GLU A 14 -11.69 -2.16 2.21
C GLU A 14 -10.15 -2.21 2.07
N LYS A 15 -9.65 -1.78 0.90
CA LYS A 15 -8.21 -1.74 0.59
C LYS A 15 -7.83 -0.32 0.16
N PRO A 16 -7.67 0.61 1.11
CA PRO A 16 -7.51 2.03 0.81
C PRO A 16 -6.13 2.39 0.23
N TYR A 17 -5.16 1.46 0.25
CA TYR A 17 -3.81 1.72 -0.23
C TYR A 17 -3.61 1.11 -1.60
N ALA A 18 -3.66 1.92 -2.65
CA ALA A 18 -3.37 1.50 -4.02
C ALA A 18 -1.90 1.77 -4.38
N CYS A 19 -1.35 0.95 -5.26
CA CYS A 19 -0.07 1.22 -5.91
C CYS A 19 -0.31 2.01 -7.19
N ASP A 20 0.35 3.15 -7.36
CA ASP A 20 0.15 4.00 -8.55
C ASP A 20 0.76 3.41 -9.84
N PHE A 21 1.68 2.45 -9.73
CA PHE A 21 2.31 1.83 -10.89
C PHE A 21 1.52 0.66 -11.48
N CYS A 22 0.88 -0.14 -10.63
CA CYS A 22 0.19 -1.36 -11.06
C CYS A 22 -1.23 -1.51 -10.52
N TYR A 23 -1.74 -0.49 -9.82
CA TYR A 23 -3.09 -0.40 -9.27
C TYR A 23 -3.48 -1.53 -8.31
N LYS A 24 -2.50 -2.32 -7.83
CA LYS A 24 -2.72 -3.31 -6.78
C LYS A 24 -3.07 -2.61 -5.48
N THR A 25 -4.11 -3.11 -4.82
CA THR A 25 -4.62 -2.54 -3.56
C THR A 25 -4.26 -3.38 -2.34
N TYR A 26 -4.01 -2.72 -1.23
CA TYR A 26 -3.56 -3.27 0.04
C TYR A 26 -4.43 -2.76 1.20
N THR A 27 -4.61 -3.58 2.23
CA THR A 27 -5.36 -3.23 3.45
C THR A 27 -4.55 -2.40 4.44
N GLN A 28 -3.22 -2.47 4.34
CA GLN A 28 -2.27 -1.84 5.26
C GLN A 28 -1.16 -1.07 4.51
N PRO A 29 -0.67 0.05 5.08
CA PRO A 29 0.36 0.87 4.44
C PRO A 29 1.72 0.17 4.39
N ASN A 30 2.04 -0.64 5.41
CA ASN A 30 3.30 -1.41 5.43
C ASN A 30 3.36 -2.44 4.29
N SER A 31 2.22 -3.02 3.92
CA SER A 31 2.13 -3.95 2.79
C SER A 31 2.38 -3.24 1.45
N LEU A 32 1.79 -2.05 1.25
CA LEU A 32 2.08 -1.22 0.08
C LEU A 32 3.57 -0.81 0.05
N LYS A 33 4.13 -0.33 1.17
CA LYS A 33 5.54 0.06 1.27
C LYS A 33 6.51 -1.10 0.94
N ALA A 34 6.20 -2.30 1.39
CA ALA A 34 6.97 -3.50 1.04
C ALA A 34 6.84 -3.83 -0.45
N HIS A 35 5.63 -3.70 -1.02
CA HIS A 35 5.37 -3.91 -2.43
C HIS A 35 6.11 -2.92 -3.33
N LEU A 36 6.15 -1.62 -2.96
CA LEU A 36 6.85 -0.58 -3.72
C LEU A 36 8.34 -0.92 -3.93
N ARG A 37 8.95 -1.77 -3.08
CA ARG A 37 10.31 -2.27 -3.29
C ARG A 37 10.48 -3.10 -4.57
N VAL A 38 9.41 -3.72 -5.05
CA VAL A 38 9.40 -4.43 -6.35
C VAL A 38 9.54 -3.42 -7.47
N HIS A 39 8.87 -2.28 -7.37
CA HIS A 39 9.00 -1.18 -8.33
C HIS A 39 10.36 -0.50 -8.22
N THR A 40 10.89 -0.25 -7.02
CA THR A 40 12.24 0.36 -6.89
C THR A 40 13.37 -0.51 -7.42
N LYS A 41 13.20 -1.84 -7.46
CA LYS A 41 14.14 -2.74 -8.17
C LYS A 41 14.08 -2.58 -9.70
N GLN A 42 12.98 -2.05 -10.23
CA GLN A 42 12.77 -1.77 -11.65
C GLN A 42 12.93 -0.29 -12.01
N THR A 43 12.77 0.64 -11.06
CA THR A 43 12.82 2.09 -11.28
C THR A 43 13.55 2.79 -10.15
N VAL A 44 14.77 3.24 -10.46
CA VAL A 44 15.51 4.27 -9.71
C VAL A 44 14.72 5.59 -9.84
N CYS A 45 14.63 6.39 -8.76
CA CYS A 45 14.24 7.83 -8.71
C CYS A 45 12.91 8.32 -8.10
N LEU A 46 12.01 7.54 -7.49
CA LEU A 46 10.75 8.11 -6.96
C LEU A 46 10.82 8.55 -5.48
N GLN A 47 11.88 9.27 -5.13
CA GLN A 47 11.94 10.06 -3.90
C GLN A 47 11.40 11.50 -4.07
N ASP A 48 10.88 11.87 -5.23
CA ASP A 48 10.29 13.19 -5.46
C ASP A 48 8.78 13.08 -5.61
N MET A 49 8.02 12.99 -4.52
CA MET A 49 6.67 13.55 -4.44
C MET A 49 6.31 13.73 -2.96
N GLN A 50 6.72 14.90 -2.45
CA GLN A 50 6.01 15.62 -1.39
C GLN A 50 4.55 15.86 -1.76
#